data_AF-G1VJC5-F1
#
_entry.id   AF-G1VJC5-F1
#
_cell.length_a   1.000
_cell.length_b   1.000
_cell.length_c   1.000
_cell.angle_alpha   90.00
_cell.angle_beta   90.00
_cell.angle_gamma   90.00
#
_symmetry.space_group_name_H-M   'P 1'
#
loop_
_entity.id
_entity.type
_entity.pdbx_description
1 polymer ?
#
loop_
_entity_poly.entity_id
_entity_poly.type
_entity_poly.pdbx_seq_one_letter_code
_entity_poly.pdbx_strand_id
1 'polypeptide(L)' 'MKKGIPLGIMNYRELKEKNYYVVDKSLLIQEFLERMAKATLVTRPRRFGKTLNMSRRCPPMACLQNSSISQRIQK' A
#
# COMPACT_ATOMS: atom_id res chain seq x y z
N MET A 1 -24.48 2.53 -1.34
CA MET A 1 -24.29 1.72 -0.11
C MET A 1 -23.06 2.23 0.63
N LYS A 2 -23.14 2.47 1.94
CA LYS A 2 -21.97 2.90 2.74
C LYS A 2 -21.01 1.71 2.90
N LYS A 3 -19.73 1.91 2.59
CA LYS A 3 -18.71 0.87 2.78
C LYS A 3 -18.43 0.70 4.27
N GLY A 4 -18.36 -0.54 4.74
CA GLY A 4 -18.05 -0.85 6.14
C GLY A 4 -16.63 -0.45 6.52
N ILE A 5 -16.41 -0.08 7.78
CA ILE A 5 -15.06 0.15 8.32
C ILE A 5 -14.45 -1.23 8.61
N PRO A 6 -13.30 -1.57 8.01
CA PRO A 6 -12.65 -2.86 8.25
C PRO A 6 -12.00 -2.86 9.64
N LEU A 7 -12.53 -3.68 10.55
CA LEU A 7 -11.95 -3.92 11.87
C LEU A 7 -11.36 -5.33 11.89
N GLY A 8 -10.11 -5.47 12.35
CA GLY A 8 -9.44 -6.78 12.47
C GLY A 8 -8.91 -7.38 11.15
N ILE A 9 -9.19 -6.78 9.99
CA ILE A 9 -8.68 -7.26 8.70
C ILE A 9 -7.27 -6.74 8.47
N MET A 10 -6.34 -7.67 8.20
CA MET A 10 -4.91 -7.37 8.01
C MET A 10 -4.43 -7.63 6.57
N ASN A 11 -5.27 -8.29 5.75
CA ASN A 11 -4.97 -8.61 4.35
C ASN A 11 -5.63 -7.62 3.40
N TYR A 12 -4.83 -6.98 2.55
CA TYR A 12 -5.35 -6.01 1.57
C TYR A 12 -6.22 -6.64 0.47
N ARG A 13 -5.92 -7.90 0.08
CA ARG A 13 -6.74 -8.63 -0.90
C ARG A 13 -8.18 -8.81 -0.41
N GLU A 14 -8.35 -9.28 0.82
CA GLU A 14 -9.66 -9.46 1.45
C GLU A 14 -10.43 -8.13 1.56
N LEU A 15 -9.71 -7.04 1.83
CA LEU A 15 -10.24 -5.68 1.85
C LEU A 15 -10.82 -5.22 0.50
N LYS A 16 -10.16 -5.58 -0.60
CA LYS A 16 -10.59 -5.28 -1.97
C LYS A 16 -11.77 -6.16 -2.39
N GLU A 17 -11.68 -7.47 -2.17
CA GLU A 17 -12.71 -8.44 -2.53
C GLU A 17 -14.04 -8.16 -1.80
N LYS A 18 -13.97 -7.83 -0.50
CA LYS A 18 -15.16 -7.52 0.31
C LYS A 18 -15.62 -6.05 0.21
N ASN A 19 -15.00 -5.24 -0.65
CA ASN A 19 -15.34 -3.83 -0.93
C ASN A 19 -15.50 -2.94 0.32
N TYR A 20 -14.57 -3.07 1.27
CA TYR A 20 -14.55 -2.26 2.49
C TYR A 20 -14.11 -0.81 2.23
N TYR A 21 -14.31 0.05 3.23
CA TYR A 21 -13.78 1.40 3.23
C TYR A 21 -12.26 1.40 3.35
N VAL A 22 -11.57 1.96 2.36
CA VAL A 22 -10.10 2.04 2.31
C VAL A 22 -9.71 3.48 2.01
N VAL A 23 -8.78 4.01 2.80
CA VAL A 23 -8.11 5.28 2.53
C VAL A 23 -6.88 5.01 1.67
N ASP A 24 -6.75 5.73 0.55
CA ASP A 24 -5.57 5.62 -0.27
C ASP A 24 -4.35 6.22 0.44
N LYS A 25 -3.26 5.46 0.43
CA LYS A 25 -1.95 5.79 1.04
C LYS A 25 -0.81 5.60 0.05
N SER A 26 -1.14 5.48 -1.24
CA SER A 26 -0.20 5.31 -2.35
C SER A 26 0.90 6.38 -2.32
N LEU A 27 0.55 7.65 -2.14
CA LEU A 27 1.50 8.77 -2.04
C LEU A 27 2.51 8.61 -0.89
N LEU A 28 2.05 8.20 0.28
CA LEU A 28 2.94 7.93 1.42
C LEU A 28 3.90 6.77 1.12
N ILE A 29 3.41 5.73 0.44
CA ILE A 29 4.25 4.59 0.03
C ILE A 29 5.27 5.05 -1.02
N GLN A 30 4.87 5.89 -1.96
CA GLN A 30 5.74 6.48 -2.97
C GLN A 30 6.88 7.27 -2.30
N GLU A 31 6.57 8.17 -1.36
CA GLU A 31 7.59 8.90 -0.61
C GLU A 31 8.57 7.97 0.13
N PHE A 32 8.08 6.86 0.70
CA PHE A 32 8.97 5.87 1.34
C PHE A 32 9.89 5.17 0.35
N LEU A 33 9.42 4.89 -0.87
CA LEU A 33 10.22 4.29 -1.93
C LEU A 33 11.28 5.26 -2.46
N GLU A 34 10.91 6.52 -2.67
CA GLU A 34 11.80 7.57 -3.18
C GLU A 34 12.96 7.90 -2.23
N ARG A 35 12.75 7.76 -0.91
CA ARG A 35 13.79 8.01 0.10
C ARG A 35 14.99 7.05 0.04
N MET A 36 14.88 5.92 -0.68
CA MET A 36 15.95 4.91 -0.85
C MET A 36 16.63 4.46 0.47
N ALA A 37 15.89 4.52 1.58
CA ALA A 37 16.43 4.18 2.90
C ALA A 37 16.51 2.65 3.09
N LYS A 38 17.67 2.15 3.52
CA LYS A 38 17.90 0.71 3.80
C LYS A 38 16.92 0.14 4.83
N ALA A 39 16.53 0.94 5.81
CA ALA A 39 15.51 0.59 6.79
C ALA A 39 14.70 1.84 7.16
N THR A 40 13.38 1.69 7.30
CA THR A 40 12.50 2.76 7.75
C THR A 40 11.67 2.26 8.94
N LEU A 41 11.81 2.93 10.09
CA LEU A 41 11.08 2.59 11.30
C LEU A 41 9.81 3.43 11.42
N VAL A 42 8.64 2.77 11.44
CA VAL A 42 7.35 3.44 11.63
C VAL A 42 6.83 3.09 13.03
N THR A 43 7.00 3.95 14.04
CA THR A 43 6.68 3.65 15.46
C THR A 43 5.27 4.06 15.90
N ARG A 44 4.72 5.18 15.38
CA ARG A 44 3.31 5.63 15.57
C ARG A 44 2.75 6.08 14.20
N PRO A 45 1.44 6.15 13.93
CA PRO A 45 0.24 6.02 14.79
C PRO A 45 -0.31 4.58 14.96
N ARG A 46 -1.12 4.37 16.02
CA ARG A 46 -1.89 3.13 16.26
C ARG A 46 -3.01 3.00 15.22
N ARG A 47 -3.30 1.79 14.75
CA ARG A 47 -4.29 1.51 13.67
C ARG A 47 -4.03 2.23 12.34
N PHE A 48 -2.81 2.73 12.11
CA PHE A 48 -2.43 3.33 10.83
C PHE A 48 -2.36 2.31 9.67
N GLY A 49 -2.55 1.01 9.93
CA GLY A 49 -2.55 -0.01 8.90
C GLY A 49 -1.16 -0.33 8.37
N LYS A 50 -0.13 -0.32 9.23
CA LYS A 50 1.26 -0.65 8.86
C LYS A 50 1.35 -2.08 8.30
N THR A 51 0.80 -3.06 9.02
CA THR A 51 0.76 -4.46 8.57
C THR A 51 -0.07 -4.63 7.30
N LEU A 52 -1.22 -3.94 7.21
CA LEU A 52 -2.10 -3.93 6.05
C LEU A 52 -1.41 -3.30 4.82
N ASN A 53 -0.56 -2.30 5.01
CA ASN A 53 0.27 -1.74 3.94
C ASN A 53 1.35 -2.71 3.48
N MET A 54 1.91 -3.53 4.37
CA MET A 54 2.88 -4.56 3.98
C MET A 54 2.21 -5.69 3.16
N SER A 55 0.96 -6.05 3.48
CA SER A 55 0.17 -7.01 2.68
C SER A 55 -0.34 -6.42 1.36
N ARG A 56 -0.25 -5.10 1.20
CA ARG A 56 -0.58 -4.36 -0.02
C ARG A 56 0.48 -4.55 -1.12
N ARG A 57 1.66 -5.10 -0.80
CA ARG A 57 2.73 -5.31 -1.80
C ARG A 57 2.18 -6.12 -2.96
N CYS A 58 2.24 -5.49 -4.12
CA CYS A 58 2.03 -6.10 -5.42
C CYS A 58 2.86 -7.39 -5.49
N PRO A 59 2.27 -8.57 -5.72
CA PRO A 59 3.08 -9.71 -6.14
C PRO A 59 3.86 -9.26 -7.38
N PRO A 60 5.15 -9.63 -7.51
CA PRO A 60 6.06 -9.10 -8.55
C PRO A 60 5.50 -9.21 -9.98
N MET A 61 4.52 -10.09 -10.21
CA MET A 61 3.87 -10.30 -11.51
C MET A 61 2.76 -9.29 -11.87
N ALA A 62 2.20 -8.54 -10.91
CA ALA A 62 1.05 -7.67 -11.18
C ALA A 62 1.41 -6.22 -11.53
N CYS A 63 2.65 -5.80 -11.28
CA CYS A 63 3.11 -4.42 -11.51
C CYS A 63 3.80 -4.20 -12.87
N LEU A 64 3.98 -5.26 -13.66
CA LEU A 64 4.52 -5.16 -15.03
C LEU A 64 3.48 -4.71 -16.06
N GLN A 65 2.20 -4.62 -15.72
CA GLN A 65 1.14 -4.37 -16.71
C GLN A 65 0.66 -2.93 -16.83
N ASN A 66 1.05 -2.00 -15.93
CA ASN A 66 0.61 -0.60 -16.05
C ASN A 66 1.81 0.36 -16.15
N SER A 67 2.28 0.47 -17.39
CA SER A 67 2.57 1.73 -18.11
C SER A 67 2.96 2.97 -17.30
N SER A 68 4.11 3.55 -17.70
CA SER A 68 4.65 4.92 -17.48
C SER A 68 5.62 5.21 -16.32
N ILE A 69 5.68 4.43 -15.23
CA ILE A 69 6.62 4.75 -14.11
C ILE A 69 8.06 4.27 -14.39
N SER A 70 8.26 3.31 -15.29
CA SER A 70 9.57 2.68 -15.55
C SER A 70 10.59 3.60 -16.25
N GLN A 71 10.17 4.69 -16.90
CA GLN A 71 11.10 5.52 -17.70
C GLN A 71 11.84 6.61 -16.90
N ARG A 72 11.55 6.82 -15.60
CA ARG A 72 12.11 7.95 -14.85
C ARG A 72 13.27 7.63 -13.92
N ILE A 73 13.68 6.36 -13.81
CA ILE A 73 14.74 5.91 -12.90
C ILE A 73 16.08 5.65 -13.64
N GLN A 74 16.12 5.81 -14.97
CA GLN A 74 17.31 5.58 -15.81
C GLN A 74 17.95 6.89 -16.35
N LYS A 75 17.83 8.02 -15.65
CA LYS A 75 18.61 9.24 -15.94
C LYS A 75 19.16 9.85 -14.67
#